data_AF-A0A933QL00-F1
#
_entry.id   AF-A0A933QL00-F1
#
_cell.length_a   1.000
_cell.length_b   1.000
_cell.length_c   1.000
_cell.angle_alpha   90.00
_cell.angle_beta   90.00
_cell.angle_gamma   90.00
#
_symmetry.space_group_name_H-M   'P 1'
#
loop_
_entity.id
_entity.type
_entity.pdbx_description
1 polymer ?
#
loop_
_entity_poly.entity_id
_entity_poly.type
_entity_poly.pdbx_seq_one_letter_code
_entity_poly.pdbx_strand_id
1 'polypeptide(L)'
;DTFEKLEEHLKDEGLALALCQFRDILKSEGLEKIEVEGRDFNPEEMDCVDVVKGDEGFEGKVVEETRAGYKFKGKILRVAQVAVGKKKIDEQAEALAKEELAKGDYM
;
A
#
# COMPACT_ATOMS: atom_id res chain seq x y z
N ASP A 1 -10.06 -4.99 8.78
CA ASP A 1 -10.63 -5.25 7.45
C ASP A 1 -12.16 -5.30 7.43
N THR A 2 -12.84 -6.41 7.78
CA THR A 2 -14.31 -6.51 7.60
C THR A 2 -15.09 -5.46 8.39
N PHE A 3 -14.70 -5.20 9.63
CA PHE A 3 -15.34 -4.19 10.47
C PHE A 3 -15.15 -2.75 9.96
N GLU A 4 -14.02 -2.44 9.33
CA GLU A 4 -13.78 -1.12 8.73
C GLU A 4 -14.69 -0.89 7.51
N LYS A 5 -14.81 -1.91 6.65
CA LYS A 5 -15.73 -1.85 5.50
C LYS A 5 -17.20 -1.73 5.93
N LEU A 6 -17.56 -2.30 7.08
CA LEU A 6 -18.91 -2.18 7.63
C LEU A 6 -19.21 -0.77 8.12
N GLU A 7 -18.22 -0.08 8.69
CA GLU A 7 -18.35 1.32 9.14
C GLU A 7 -18.70 2.24 7.96
N GLU A 8 -18.03 2.08 6.81
CA GLU A 8 -18.32 2.85 5.60
C GLU A 8 -19.75 2.63 5.06
N HIS A 9 -20.24 1.39 5.14
CA HIS A 9 -21.52 1.00 4.52
C HIS A 9 -22.74 1.28 5.41
N LEU A 10 -22.65 1.07 6.72
CA LEU A 10 -23.79 1.20 7.63
C LEU A 10 -23.88 2.58 8.30
N LYS A 11 -22.76 3.32 8.46
CA LYS A 11 -22.69 4.62 9.16
C LYS A 11 -23.49 4.66 10.49
N ASP A 12 -23.36 3.61 11.28
CA ASP A 12 -24.00 3.49 12.60
C ASP A 12 -23.08 4.04 13.70
N GLU A 13 -23.59 4.99 14.49
CA GLU A 13 -22.81 5.64 15.56
C GLU A 13 -22.49 4.69 16.72
N GLY A 14 -23.38 3.74 17.02
CA GLY A 14 -23.17 2.74 18.06
C GLY A 14 -22.04 1.77 17.70
N LEU A 15 -21.98 1.36 16.43
CA LEU A 15 -20.89 0.56 15.90
C LEU A 15 -19.55 1.32 15.96
N ALA A 16 -19.53 2.60 15.60
CA ALA A 16 -18.33 3.42 15.67
C ALA A 16 -17.78 3.52 17.10
N LEU A 17 -18.66 3.68 18.10
CA LEU A 17 -18.27 3.68 19.51
C LEU A 17 -17.66 2.35 19.94
N ALA A 18 -18.27 1.23 19.55
CA ALA A 18 -17.77 -0.10 19.86
C ALA A 18 -16.40 -0.37 19.20
N LEU A 19 -16.22 0.06 17.94
CA LEU A 19 -14.94 -0.08 17.23
C LEU A 19 -13.84 0.79 17.84
N CYS A 20 -14.17 1.98 18.31
CA CYS A 20 -13.24 2.85 19.03
C CYS A 20 -12.71 2.15 20.28
N GLN A 21 -13.62 1.67 21.15
CA GLN A 21 -13.24 0.92 22.36
C GLN A 21 -12.45 -0.35 22.04
N PHE A 22 -12.86 -1.08 21.00
CA PHE A 22 -12.15 -2.28 20.58
C PHE A 22 -10.71 -1.98 20.13
N ARG A 23 -10.51 -0.92 19.34
CA ARG A 23 -9.18 -0.46 18.92
C ARG A 23 -8.33 -0.02 20.11
N ASP A 24 -8.92 0.66 21.09
CA ASP A 24 -8.21 1.10 22.28
C ASP A 24 -7.72 -0.08 23.14
N ILE A 25 -8.56 -1.10 23.32
CA ILE A 25 -8.16 -2.33 24.02
C ILE A 25 -7.02 -3.03 23.28
N LEU A 26 -7.13 -3.18 21.96
CA LEU A 26 -6.08 -3.80 21.13
C LEU A 26 -4.75 -3.05 21.22
N LYS A 27 -4.78 -1.72 21.17
CA LYS A 27 -3.58 -0.89 21.37
C LYS A 27 -2.98 -1.10 22.76
N SER A 28 -3.82 -1.17 23.79
CA SER A 28 -3.35 -1.39 25.17
C SER A 28 -2.66 -2.76 25.35
N GLU A 29 -3.10 -3.78 24.61
CA GLU A 29 -2.51 -5.12 24.60
C GLU A 29 -1.21 -5.21 23.77
N GLY A 30 -0.86 -4.13 23.07
CA GLY A 30 0.36 -4.01 22.25
C GLY A 30 0.17 -4.40 20.79
N LEU A 31 -1.05 -4.33 20.25
CA LEU A 31 -1.32 -4.41 18.81
C LEU A 31 -1.30 -3.02 18.19
N GLU A 32 -0.37 -2.81 17.25
CA GLU A 32 -0.16 -1.56 16.55
C GLU A 32 -0.49 -1.74 15.06
N LYS A 33 -1.27 -0.83 14.48
CA LYS A 33 -1.50 -0.80 13.03
C LYS A 33 -0.24 -0.25 12.36
N ILE A 34 0.19 -0.88 11.28
CA ILE A 34 1.29 -0.40 10.45
C ILE A 34 0.70 0.65 9.51
N GLU A 35 1.04 1.92 9.71
CA GLU A 35 0.68 3.00 8.80
C GLU A 35 1.63 2.99 7.61
N VAL A 36 1.08 2.78 6.42
CA VAL A 36 1.86 2.61 5.19
C VAL A 36 1.57 3.65 4.13
N GLU A 37 0.40 4.29 4.16
CA GLU A 37 0.03 5.34 3.20
C GLU A 37 1.04 6.50 3.19
N GLY A 38 1.54 6.84 1.99
CA GLY A 38 2.48 7.93 1.78
C GLY A 38 3.92 7.69 2.25
N ARG A 39 4.24 6.51 2.83
CA ARG A 39 5.61 6.12 3.19
C ARG A 39 6.33 5.46 2.02
N ASP A 40 7.66 5.44 2.08
CA ASP A 40 8.50 4.67 1.17
C ASP A 40 8.23 3.17 1.36
N PHE A 41 8.19 2.44 0.23
CA PHE A 41 7.92 1.00 0.26
C PHE A 41 9.05 0.23 0.97
N ASN A 42 8.70 -0.49 2.04
CA ASN A 42 9.64 -1.37 2.75
C ASN A 42 9.21 -2.86 2.62
N PRO A 43 9.97 -3.72 1.92
CA PRO A 43 9.66 -5.14 1.76
C PRO A 43 9.51 -5.93 3.07
N GLU A 44 10.08 -5.47 4.18
CA GLU A 44 10.00 -6.17 5.47
C GLU A 44 8.62 -6.03 6.13
N GLU A 45 7.95 -4.88 5.95
CA GLU A 45 6.68 -4.55 6.61
C GLU A 45 5.51 -4.42 5.60
N MET A 46 5.81 -4.36 4.29
CA MET A 46 4.85 -4.10 3.22
C MET A 46 4.97 -5.13 2.08
N ASP A 47 3.83 -5.55 1.57
CA ASP A 47 3.67 -6.45 0.43
C ASP A 47 3.02 -5.69 -0.74
N CYS A 48 3.75 -5.58 -1.86
CA CYS A 48 3.29 -4.85 -3.04
C CYS A 48 2.38 -5.74 -3.87
N VAL A 49 1.08 -5.48 -3.82
CA VAL A 49 0.08 -6.25 -4.57
C VAL A 49 -0.22 -5.66 -5.94
N ASP A 50 -0.02 -4.35 -6.11
CA ASP A 50 -0.30 -3.66 -7.35
C ASP A 50 0.66 -2.47 -7.58
N VAL A 51 0.88 -2.13 -8.84
CA VAL A 51 1.71 -1.02 -9.25
C VAL A 51 0.89 -0.05 -10.08
N VAL A 52 0.61 1.12 -9.50
CA VAL A 52 -0.25 2.13 -10.12
C VAL A 52 0.58 3.27 -10.72
N LYS A 53 0.04 3.92 -11.77
CA LYS A 53 0.63 5.14 -12.34
C LYS A 53 0.41 6.28 -11.34
N GLY A 54 1.39 6.53 -10.48
CA GLY A 54 1.35 7.62 -9.51
C GLY A 54 1.61 8.99 -10.15
N ASP A 55 0.97 10.03 -9.61
CA ASP A 55 1.27 11.44 -9.93
C ASP A 55 2.71 11.82 -9.52
N GLU A 56 3.24 12.92 -10.10
CA GLU A 56 4.57 13.45 -9.79
C GLU A 56 4.74 13.66 -8.27
N GLY A 57 5.50 12.77 -7.61
CA GLY A 57 5.78 12.84 -6.16
C GLY A 57 5.48 11.57 -5.36
N PHE A 58 4.75 10.60 -5.92
CA PHE A 58 4.51 9.28 -5.33
C PHE A 58 5.45 8.18 -5.87
N GLU A 59 6.55 8.58 -6.53
CA GLU A 59 7.56 7.65 -7.06
C GLU A 59 8.16 6.82 -5.91
N GLY A 60 7.96 5.49 -5.93
CA GLY A 60 8.50 4.58 -4.91
C GLY A 60 7.77 4.62 -3.56
N LYS A 61 6.67 5.37 -3.47
CA LYS A 61 5.85 5.49 -2.27
C LYS A 61 4.56 4.69 -2.41
N VAL A 62 4.02 4.32 -1.26
CA VAL A 62 2.69 3.72 -1.16
C VAL A 62 1.65 4.77 -1.54
N VAL A 63 0.88 4.48 -2.59
CA VAL A 63 -0.22 5.32 -3.08
C VAL A 63 -1.49 4.99 -2.31
N GLU A 64 -1.76 3.71 -2.07
CA GLU A 64 -2.97 3.24 -1.39
C GLU A 64 -2.68 1.98 -0.57
N GLU A 65 -3.28 1.89 0.62
CA GLU A 65 -3.33 0.65 1.40
C GLU A 65 -4.56 -0.19 1.00
N THR A 66 -4.35 -1.31 0.31
CA THR A 66 -5.45 -2.24 0.01
C THR A 66 -5.89 -3.00 1.27
N ARG A 67 -4.92 -3.27 2.16
CA ARG A 67 -5.18 -4.02 3.39
C ARG A 67 -4.20 -3.63 4.49
N ALA A 68 -4.74 -3.27 5.65
CA ALA A 68 -3.95 -2.90 6.83
C ALA A 68 -3.01 -4.01 7.29
N GLY A 69 -1.78 -3.61 7.64
CA GLY A 69 -0.81 -4.44 8.36
C GLY A 69 -0.89 -4.22 9.87
N TYR A 70 -0.46 -5.21 10.65
CA TYR A 70 -0.46 -5.14 12.11
C TYR A 70 0.83 -5.72 12.71
N LYS A 71 1.31 -5.07 13.75
CA LYS A 71 2.45 -5.47 14.58
C LYS A 71 1.94 -5.77 15.98
N PHE A 72 2.41 -6.85 16.59
CA PHE A 72 2.08 -7.21 17.96
C PHE A 72 3.36 -7.31 18.78
N LYS A 73 3.51 -6.45 19.79
CA LYS A 73 4.66 -6.42 20.71
C LYS A 73 6.00 -6.43 19.97
N GLY A 74 6.12 -5.62 18.91
CA GLY A 74 7.34 -5.52 18.11
C GLY A 74 7.54 -6.62 17.04
N LYS A 75 6.67 -7.65 16.99
CA LYS A 75 6.69 -8.67 15.94
C LYS A 75 5.64 -8.38 14.88
N ILE A 76 5.98 -8.54 13.61
CA ILE A 76 5.02 -8.39 12.51
C ILE A 76 4.05 -9.56 12.60
N LEU A 77 2.78 -9.27 12.92
CA LEU A 77 1.72 -10.26 12.87
C LEU A 77 1.29 -10.48 11.42
N ARG A 78 1.24 -9.37 10.67
CA ARG A 78 0.81 -9.35 9.28
C ARG A 78 1.34 -8.12 8.56
N VAL A 79 1.96 -8.33 7.40
CA VAL A 79 2.41 -7.26 6.50
C VAL A 79 1.20 -6.53 5.89
N ALA A 80 1.38 -5.23 5.64
CA ALA A 80 0.37 -4.44 4.95
C ALA A 80 0.41 -4.71 3.44
N GLN A 81 -0.74 -4.81 2.80
CA GLN A 81 -0.81 -4.93 1.34
C GLN A 81 -1.04 -3.55 0.74
N VAL A 82 -0.14 -3.16 -0.15
CA VAL A 82 -0.05 -1.79 -0.67
C VAL A 82 0.04 -1.76 -2.19
N ALA A 83 -0.48 -0.68 -2.76
CA ALA A 83 -0.24 -0.31 -4.14
C ALA A 83 0.88 0.74 -4.21
N VAL A 84 1.92 0.50 -5.01
CA VAL A 84 3.10 1.37 -5.11
C VAL A 84 3.06 2.18 -6.40
N GLY A 85 3.42 3.46 -6.32
CA GLY A 85 3.54 4.34 -7.48
C GLY A 85 4.83 4.08 -8.25
N LYS A 86 4.74 3.71 -9.54
CA LYS A 86 5.91 3.60 -10.44
C LYS A 86 5.94 4.75 -11.44
N LYS A 87 7.15 5.28 -11.67
CA LYS A 87 7.43 6.30 -12.67
C LYS A 87 7.17 5.75 -14.09
N LYS A 88 6.81 6.63 -15.03
CA LYS A 88 6.74 6.35 -16.50
C LYS A 88 8.12 6.02 -17.12
N ILE A 89 8.96 5.21 -16.48
CA ILE A 89 10.24 4.79 -17.05
C ILE A 89 10.02 3.68 -18.07
N ASP A 90 8.96 2.86 -17.92
CA ASP A 90 8.69 1.77 -18.87
C ASP A 90 8.29 2.29 -20.26
N GLU A 91 7.55 3.40 -20.38
CA GLU A 91 7.20 3.97 -21.70
C GLU A 91 8.44 4.55 -22.43
N GLN A 92 9.43 5.09 -21.70
CA GLN A 92 10.65 5.63 -22.31
C GLN A 92 11.70 4.55 -22.59
N ALA A 93 11.81 3.50 -21.77
CA ALA A 93 12.70 2.37 -21.99
C ALA A 93 12.20 1.46 -23.13
N GLU A 94 10.89 1.20 -23.23
CA GLU A 94 10.29 0.49 -24.39
C GLU A 94 10.42 1.30 -25.69
N ALA A 95 10.35 2.63 -25.64
CA ALA A 95 10.55 3.49 -26.80
C ALA A 95 12.02 3.50 -27.28
N LEU A 96 12.98 3.61 -26.36
CA LEU A 96 14.43 3.52 -26.67
C LEU A 96 14.82 2.13 -27.18
N ALA A 97 14.27 1.06 -26.62
CA ALA A 97 14.50 -0.30 -27.10
C ALA A 97 13.93 -0.54 -28.51
N LYS A 98 12.76 0.05 -28.83
CA LYS A 98 12.18 0.01 -30.19
C LYS A 98 12.96 0.84 -31.20
N GLU A 99 13.54 1.98 -30.81
CA GLU A 99 14.40 2.79 -31.69
C GLU A 99 15.75 2.13 -31.99
N GLU A 100 16.34 1.41 -31.04
CA GLU A 100 17.61 0.68 -31.24
C GLU A 100 17.42 -0.56 -32.14
N LEU A 101 16.30 -1.28 -31.99
CA LEU A 101 15.94 -2.41 -32.88
C LEU A 101 15.66 -1.97 -34.33
N ALA A 102 15.14 -0.76 -34.55
CA ALA A 102 14.90 -0.22 -35.88
C ALA A 102 16.18 0.29 -36.59
N LYS A 103 17.25 0.57 -35.83
CA LYS A 103 18.57 0.98 -36.37
C LYS A 103 19.54 -0.19 -36.55
N GLY A 104 19.14 -1.38 -36.10
CA GLY A 104 19.94 -2.61 -36.10
C GLY A 104 19.78 -3.51 -37.33
N ASP A 105 19.27 -3.01 -38.46
CA ASP A 105 19.41 -3.70 -39.76
C ASP A 105 20.88 -3.63 -40.20
N TYR A 106 21.71 -4.51 -39.64
CA TYR A 106 23.07 -4.78 -40.09
C TYR A 106 23.03 -5.81 -41.22
N MET A 107 23.42 -5.33 -42.42
CA MET A 107 23.71 -6.00 -43.69
C MET A 107 22.52 -6.40 -44.59
#